data_AF-A0A1G1IES6-F1
#
_entry.id   AF-A0A1G1IES6-F1
#
_cell.length_a   1.000
_cell.length_b   1.000
_cell.length_c   1.000
_cell.angle_alpha   90.00
_cell.angle_beta   90.00
_cell.angle_gamma   90.00
#
_symmetry.space_group_name_H-M   'P 1'
#
loop_
_entity.id
_entity.type
_entity.pdbx_description
1 polymer ?
#
loop_
_entity_poly.entity_id
_entity_poly.type
_entity_poly.pdbx_seq_one_letter_code
_entity_poly.pdbx_strand_id
1 'polypeptide(L)'
;MKFVVSRTTVSLQKSKKPCDEANEEALTPLDYRTVRTLEDAKKKVWYKDWLQGGANHREEGGIVVCDKKEKEKQWVVEINTLKELMDFQSKYGEIVIMDSAPYKETKKEIEILGPKRK
;
A
#
# COMPACT_ATOMS: atom_id res chain seq x y z
N MET A 1 1.48 -12.99 5.88
CA MET A 1 1.40 -11.98 4.80
C MET A 1 1.14 -10.62 5.44
N LYS A 2 1.74 -9.56 4.90
CA LYS A 2 1.50 -8.18 5.38
C LYS A 2 0.37 -7.53 4.61
N PHE A 3 -0.51 -6.84 5.31
CA PHE A 3 -1.60 -6.07 4.72
C PHE A 3 -1.58 -4.65 5.26
N VAL A 4 -1.72 -3.65 4.38
CA VAL A 4 -2.07 -2.30 4.85
C VAL A 4 -3.47 -2.37 5.46
N VAL A 5 -3.71 -1.71 6.58
CA VAL A 5 -5.02 -1.71 7.24
C VAL A 5 -5.56 -0.30 7.38
N SER A 6 -6.83 -0.13 7.05
CA SER A 6 -7.56 1.11 7.20
C SER A 6 -8.94 0.84 7.82
N ARG A 7 -9.64 1.89 8.24
CA ARG A 7 -10.98 1.77 8.83
C ARG A 7 -11.86 2.91 8.36
N THR A 8 -13.00 2.59 7.76
CA THR A 8 -13.89 3.56 7.09
C THR A 8 -14.39 4.67 8.02
N THR A 9 -14.54 4.38 9.31
CA THR A 9 -15.02 5.35 10.31
C THR A 9 -13.93 6.19 10.96
N VAL A 10 -12.67 5.95 10.64
CA VAL A 10 -11.59 6.85 11.07
C VAL A 10 -11.65 8.07 10.16
N SER A 11 -12.33 9.11 10.65
CA SER A 11 -12.35 10.46 10.08
C SER A 11 -10.96 10.89 9.61
N LEU A 12 -10.91 11.77 8.60
CA LEU A 12 -9.77 12.46 7.94
C LEU A 12 -8.51 12.81 8.77
N GLN A 13 -8.49 12.63 10.08
CA GLN A 13 -7.29 12.57 10.91
C GLN A 13 -6.58 11.21 10.73
N LYS A 14 -5.64 11.17 9.80
CA LYS A 14 -4.70 10.05 9.48
C LYS A 14 -3.94 9.42 10.67
N SER A 15 -4.19 9.84 11.90
CA SER A 15 -3.38 9.52 13.08
C SER A 15 -3.96 8.42 13.98
N LYS A 16 -5.21 8.00 13.81
CA LYS A 16 -5.79 7.00 14.72
C LYS A 16 -5.52 5.58 14.23
N LYS A 17 -4.89 4.80 15.11
CA LYS A 17 -4.67 3.35 14.95
C LYS A 17 -6.00 2.65 14.56
N PRO A 18 -6.06 1.94 13.42
CA PRO A 18 -7.32 1.37 12.91
C PRO A 18 -7.81 0.15 13.71
N CYS A 19 -6.88 -0.69 14.18
CA CYS A 19 -7.12 -1.87 15.00
C CYS A 19 -5.94 -2.14 15.96
N ASP A 20 -6.15 -3.00 16.96
CA ASP A 20 -5.15 -3.26 18.01
C ASP A 20 -3.87 -3.92 17.47
N GLU A 21 -4.01 -4.79 16.47
CA GLU A 21 -2.94 -5.56 15.84
C GLU A 21 -2.15 -4.74 14.82
N ALA A 22 -2.64 -3.55 14.46
CA ALA A 22 -1.94 -2.68 13.52
C ALA A 22 -0.61 -2.20 14.11
N ASN A 23 0.43 -2.16 13.29
CA ASN A 23 1.70 -1.52 13.63
C ASN A 23 2.02 -0.47 12.57
N GLU A 24 2.59 0.66 13.00
CA GLU A 24 3.05 1.67 12.05
C GLU A 24 4.37 1.21 11.44
N GLU A 25 4.37 0.96 10.13
CA GLU A 25 5.56 0.58 9.37
C GLU A 25 5.82 1.58 8.25
N ALA A 26 7.10 1.85 8.00
CA ALA A 26 7.53 2.69 6.89
C ALA A 26 7.66 1.84 5.62
N LEU A 27 6.65 1.91 4.75
CA LEU A 27 6.57 1.19 3.49
C LEU A 27 7.22 1.99 2.36
N THR A 28 7.71 1.28 1.34
CA THR A 28 8.37 1.88 0.18
C THR A 28 7.38 1.95 -0.98
N PRO A 29 6.83 3.14 -1.32
CA PRO A 29 5.92 3.26 -2.45
C PRO A 29 6.66 2.99 -3.77
N LEU A 30 5.99 2.31 -4.69
CA LEU A 30 6.46 2.09 -6.05
C LEU A 30 5.82 3.15 -6.96
N ASP A 31 6.64 3.81 -7.77
CA ASP A 31 6.19 4.80 -8.75
C ASP A 31 6.22 4.17 -10.15
N TYR A 32 5.04 3.74 -10.60
CA TYR A 32 4.82 3.16 -11.92
C TYR A 32 4.54 4.25 -12.97
N ARG A 33 5.14 4.09 -14.15
CA ARG A 33 4.88 4.96 -15.31
C ARG A 33 4.55 4.11 -16.52
N THR A 34 3.53 4.51 -17.27
CA THR A 34 2.99 3.77 -18.44
C THR A 34 3.92 3.65 -19.64
N VAL A 35 5.17 4.11 -19.52
CA VAL A 35 6.19 3.99 -20.57
C VAL A 35 6.85 2.61 -20.48
N ARG A 36 7.08 1.97 -21.62
CA ARG A 36 7.49 0.56 -21.67
C ARG A 36 8.99 0.34 -21.44
N THR A 37 9.83 1.30 -21.80
CA THR A 37 11.29 1.18 -21.75
C THR A 37 11.92 2.37 -21.03
N LEU A 38 13.07 2.15 -20.40
CA LEU A 38 13.85 3.23 -19.78
C LEU A 38 14.36 4.23 -20.82
N GLU A 39 14.62 3.79 -22.04
CA GLU A 39 15.03 4.68 -23.14
C GLU A 39 13.95 5.66 -23.54
N ASP A 40 12.69 5.21 -23.61
CA ASP A 40 11.57 6.10 -23.87
C ASP A 40 11.23 6.96 -22.65
N ALA A 41 11.48 6.44 -21.44
CA ALA A 41 11.34 7.20 -20.22
C ALA A 41 12.28 8.41 -20.23
N LYS A 42 13.55 8.26 -20.65
CA LYS A 42 14.53 9.36 -20.76
C LYS A 42 14.04 10.57 -21.56
N LYS A 43 13.14 10.36 -22.52
CA LYS A 43 12.56 11.42 -23.38
C LYS A 43 11.42 12.18 -22.70
N LYS A 44 10.94 11.73 -21.54
CA LYS A 44 9.80 12.34 -20.83
C LYS A 44 10.25 13.43 -19.88
N VAL A 45 9.42 14.47 -19.74
CA VAL A 45 9.67 15.62 -18.86
C VAL A 45 9.85 15.19 -17.40
N TRP A 46 9.04 14.23 -16.93
CA TRP A 46 9.08 13.72 -15.56
C TRP A 46 10.29 12.83 -15.25
N TYR A 47 11.10 12.45 -16.25
CA TYR A 47 12.16 11.46 -16.06
C TYR A 47 13.23 11.90 -15.08
N LYS A 48 13.65 13.17 -15.14
CA LYS A 48 14.68 13.70 -14.23
C LYS A 48 14.22 13.62 -12.78
N ASP A 49 12.99 14.06 -12.51
CA ASP A 49 12.42 14.06 -11.17
C ASP A 49 12.19 12.62 -10.67
N TRP A 50 11.72 11.73 -11.54
CA TRP A 50 11.51 10.31 -11.23
C TRP A 50 12.83 9.56 -10.99
N LEU A 51 13.87 9.87 -11.76
CA LEU A 51 15.21 9.32 -11.58
C LEU A 51 15.83 9.81 -10.26
N GLN A 52 15.65 11.08 -9.92
CA GLN A 52 16.19 11.67 -8.70
C GLN A 52 15.41 11.25 -7.43
N GLY A 53 14.09 11.19 -7.52
CA GLY A 53 13.18 10.87 -6.40
C GLY A 53 13.04 9.36 -6.13
N GLY A 54 13.47 8.52 -7.07
CA GLY A 54 13.41 7.06 -6.95
C GLY A 54 14.78 6.38 -6.88
N ALA A 55 14.75 5.08 -6.61
CA ALA A 55 15.87 4.14 -6.68
C ALA A 55 15.40 2.84 -7.35
N ASN A 56 16.33 1.95 -7.74
CA ASN A 56 16.02 0.65 -8.35
C ASN A 56 15.07 0.75 -9.57
N HIS A 57 15.35 1.69 -10.47
CA HIS A 57 14.61 1.86 -11.72
C HIS A 57 14.73 0.61 -12.59
N ARG A 58 13.58 0.04 -12.97
CA ARG A 58 13.51 -1.21 -13.73
C ARG A 58 12.30 -1.22 -14.66
N GLU A 59 12.32 -2.16 -15.58
CA GLU A 59 11.21 -2.45 -16.50
C GLU A 59 10.48 -3.69 -15.97
N GLU A 60 9.19 -3.57 -15.69
CA GLU A 60 8.36 -4.62 -15.09
C GLU A 60 7.01 -4.63 -15.78
N GLY A 61 6.58 -5.77 -16.34
CA GLY A 61 5.26 -5.91 -16.95
C GLY A 61 5.00 -4.99 -18.15
N GLY A 62 6.07 -4.56 -18.85
CA GLY A 62 5.96 -3.63 -19.97
C GLY A 62 5.69 -2.18 -19.55
N ILE A 63 5.98 -1.84 -18.29
CA ILE A 63 6.00 -0.48 -17.76
C ILE A 63 7.28 -0.23 -16.97
N VAL A 64 7.69 1.03 -16.81
CA VAL A 64 8.84 1.37 -15.96
C VAL A 64 8.38 1.64 -14.53
N VAL A 65 9.17 1.17 -13.56
CA VAL A 65 8.89 1.31 -12.13
C VAL A 65 10.16 1.65 -11.37
N CYS A 66 10.02 2.44 -10.31
CA CYS A 66 11.09 2.67 -9.33
C CYS A 66 10.55 2.62 -7.91
N ASP A 67 11.45 2.39 -6.97
CA ASP A 67 11.19 2.47 -5.54
C ASP A 67 11.34 3.94 -5.12
N LYS A 68 10.31 4.58 -4.57
CA LYS A 68 10.46 5.94 -4.05
C LYS A 68 11.45 5.96 -2.88
N LYS A 69 12.30 6.99 -2.82
CA LYS A 69 13.24 7.16 -1.70
C LYS A 69 12.54 7.52 -0.40
N GLU A 70 11.48 8.31 -0.50
CA GLU A 70 10.66 8.67 0.64
C GLU A 70 9.72 7.51 0.99
N LYS A 71 9.85 7.03 2.23
CA LYS A 71 8.98 5.98 2.77
C LYS A 71 7.71 6.60 3.33
N GLU A 72 6.59 5.93 3.12
CA GLU A 72 5.30 6.32 3.68
C GLU A 72 4.99 5.49 4.92
N LYS A 73 4.65 6.16 6.01
CA LYS A 73 4.16 5.50 7.22
C LYS A 73 2.74 5.00 6.98
N GLN A 74 2.54 3.70 7.11
CA GLN A 74 1.25 3.04 6.96
C GLN A 74 0.99 2.13 8.15
N TRP A 75 -0.30 1.93 8.45
CA TRP A 75 -0.72 0.92 9.41
C TRP A 75 -0.74 -0.43 8.72
N VAL A 76 -0.03 -1.41 9.28
CA VAL A 76 0.12 -2.74 8.72
C VAL A 76 -0.28 -3.79 9.74
N VAL A 77 -0.95 -4.85 9.28
CA VAL A 77 -1.20 -6.07 10.06
C VAL A 77 -0.52 -7.24 9.38
N GLU A 78 0.00 -8.15 10.18
CA GLU A 78 0.56 -9.41 9.71
C GLU A 78 -0.44 -10.53 9.97
N ILE A 79 -0.93 -11.13 8.88
CA ILE A 79 -1.87 -12.26 8.90
C ILE A 79 -1.23 -13.38 8.09
N ASN A 80 -0.81 -14.44 8.75
CA ASN A 80 -0.05 -15.54 8.20
C ASN A 80 -0.91 -16.77 7.90
N THR A 81 -2.11 -16.86 8.46
CA THR A 81 -3.02 -17.99 8.26
C THR A 81 -4.44 -17.56 7.91
N LEU A 82 -5.19 -18.43 7.22
CA LEU A 82 -6.61 -18.20 6.95
C LEU A 82 -7.41 -18.11 8.26
N LYS A 83 -7.01 -18.88 9.28
CA LYS A 83 -7.63 -18.84 10.60
C LYS A 83 -7.48 -17.45 11.23
N GLU A 84 -6.28 -16.87 11.22
CA GLU A 84 -6.05 -15.50 11.70
C GLU A 84 -6.91 -14.48 10.94
N LEU A 85 -7.11 -14.66 9.64
CA LEU A 85 -8.00 -13.80 8.86
C LEU A 85 -9.47 -13.90 9.31
N MET A 86 -9.96 -15.12 9.56
CA MET A 86 -11.32 -15.36 10.05
C MET A 86 -11.50 -14.82 11.49
N ASP A 87 -10.49 -14.99 12.34
CA ASP A 87 -10.48 -14.46 13.70
C ASP A 87 -10.47 -12.92 13.69
N PHE A 88 -9.70 -12.31 12.77
CA PHE A 88 -9.66 -10.87 12.56
C PHE A 88 -11.02 -10.32 12.12
N GLN A 89 -11.66 -10.96 11.12
CA GLN A 89 -13.01 -10.61 10.69
C GLN A 89 -14.02 -10.76 11.84
N SER A 90 -13.94 -11.85 12.61
CA SER A 90 -14.86 -12.08 13.74
C SER A 90 -14.70 -11.01 14.84
N LYS A 91 -13.48 -10.51 15.06
CA LYS A 91 -13.18 -9.46 16.05
C LYS A 91 -13.67 -8.08 15.61
N TYR A 92 -13.47 -7.72 14.34
CA TYR A 92 -13.70 -6.35 13.86
C TYR A 92 -14.97 -6.16 13.02
N GLY A 93 -15.63 -7.24 12.62
CA GLY A 93 -16.84 -7.24 11.82
C GLY A 93 -16.57 -7.37 10.33
N GLU A 94 -17.31 -6.59 9.54
CA GLU A 94 -17.21 -6.65 8.08
C GLU A 94 -15.88 -6.04 7.61
N ILE A 95 -15.13 -6.80 6.81
CA ILE A 95 -13.86 -6.38 6.24
C ILE A 95 -13.89 -6.53 4.72
N VAL A 96 -13.14 -5.69 4.01
CA VAL A 96 -12.91 -5.79 2.57
C VAL A 96 -11.42 -5.97 2.33
N ILE A 97 -11.06 -6.96 1.51
CA ILE A 97 -9.68 -7.18 1.07
C ILE A 97 -9.59 -6.70 -0.37
N MET A 98 -8.69 -5.76 -0.64
CA MET A 98 -8.48 -5.20 -1.97
C MET A 98 -6.99 -5.04 -2.29
N ASP A 99 -6.70 -4.66 -3.53
CA ASP A 99 -5.33 -4.28 -3.91
C ASP A 99 -4.96 -2.96 -3.24
N SER A 100 -3.81 -2.92 -2.59
CA SER A 100 -3.32 -1.70 -1.95
C SER A 100 -2.73 -0.74 -2.98
N ALA A 101 -2.49 0.51 -2.53
CA ALA A 101 -1.47 1.33 -3.18
C ALA A 101 -0.17 0.51 -3.35
N PRO A 102 0.58 0.74 -4.43
CA PRO A 102 1.69 -0.13 -4.77
C PRO A 102 2.86 0.09 -3.82
N TYR A 103 2.95 -0.73 -2.77
CA TYR A 103 4.10 -0.77 -1.87
C TYR A 103 4.99 -1.97 -2.23
N LYS A 104 6.29 -1.84 -1.98
CA LYS A 104 7.25 -2.92 -2.21
C LYS A 104 6.99 -4.10 -1.29
N GLU A 105 6.62 -3.83 -0.06
CA GLU A 105 6.47 -4.81 1.03
C GLU A 105 5.10 -5.48 1.04
N THR A 106 4.06 -4.83 0.50
CA THR A 106 2.71 -5.39 0.42
C THR A 106 1.94 -4.86 -0.79
N LYS A 107 1.07 -5.72 -1.33
CA LYS A 107 0.21 -5.43 -2.48
C LYS A 107 -1.28 -5.47 -2.12
N LYS A 108 -1.61 -5.75 -0.86
CA LYS A 108 -2.98 -5.99 -0.41
C LYS A 108 -3.27 -5.11 0.80
N GLU A 109 -4.50 -4.65 0.86
CA GLU A 109 -5.02 -3.91 2.00
C GLU A 109 -6.31 -4.53 2.53
N ILE A 110 -6.55 -4.33 3.82
CA ILE A 110 -7.74 -4.70 4.54
C ILE A 110 -8.42 -3.42 5.03
N GLU A 111 -9.61 -3.17 4.55
CA GLU A 111 -10.47 -2.10 5.06
C GLU A 111 -11.46 -2.69 6.07
N ILE A 112 -11.44 -2.18 7.30
CA ILE A 112 -12.44 -2.51 8.32
C ILE A 112 -13.64 -1.58 8.15
N LEU A 113 -14.79 -2.14 7.79
CA LEU A 113 -16.04 -1.39 7.70
C LEU A 113 -16.57 -1.17 9.12
N GLY A 114 -16.86 0.10 9.46
CA GLY A 114 -17.55 0.40 10.71
C GLY A 114 -18.97 -0.19 10.74
N PRO A 115 -19.64 -0.18 11.91
CA PRO A 115 -21.02 -0.65 11.99
C PRO A 115 -21.88 0.09 10.96
N LYS A 116 -22.65 -0.66 10.15
CA LYS A 116 -23.60 -0.09 9.18
C LYS A 116 -24.52 0.87 9.93
N ARG A 117 -24.47 2.16 9.57
CA ARG A 117 -25.45 3.14 10.05
C ARG A 117 -26.82 2.66 9.55
N LYS A 118 -27.69 2.24 10.48
CA LYS A 118 -29.09 1.96 10.22
C LYS A 118 -29.85 3.27 9.97
#